data_AF-A0A2P7ALA1-F1
#
_entry.id   AF-A0A2P7ALA1-F1
#
_cell.length_a   1.000
_cell.length_b   1.000
_cell.length_c   1.000
_cell.angle_alpha   90.00
_cell.angle_beta   90.00
_cell.angle_gamma   90.00
#
_symmetry.space_group_name_H-M   'P 1'
#
loop_
_entity.id
_entity.type
_entity.pdbx_description
1 polymer ?
#
loop_
_entity_poly.entity_id
_entity_poly.type
_entity_poly.pdbx_seq_one_letter_code
_entity_poly.pdbx_strand_id
1 'polypeptide(L)' 'IRQAEQAGAVVTDPPHDRFWGGYSGYFRDPDDHLWEIAWNPQWSVPD' A
#
# COMPACT_ATOMS: atom_id res chain seq x y z
N ILE A 1 2.95 0.66 -5.85
CA ILE A 1 2.06 -0.44 -6.27
C ILE A 1 2.34 -0.95 -7.69
N ARG A 2 2.55 -0.09 -8.71
CA ARG A 2 2.86 -0.55 -10.08
C ARG A 2 3.97 -1.60 -10.18
N GLN A 3 5.05 -1.45 -9.40
CA GLN A 3 6.13 -2.44 -9.37
C GLN A 3 5.68 -3.80 -8.83
N ALA A 4 4.80 -3.82 -7.83
CA ALA A 4 4.24 -5.07 -7.30
C ALA A 4 3.34 -5.74 -8.34
N GLU A 5 2.48 -4.97 -9.01
CA GLU A 5 1.64 -5.47 -10.11
C GLU A 5 2.48 -6.10 -11.24
N GLN A 6 3.56 -5.43 -11.65
CA GLN A 6 4.51 -5.97 -12.63
C GLN A 6 5.21 -7.24 -12.15
N ALA A 7 5.33 -7.45 -10.84
CA ALA A 7 5.90 -8.64 -10.23
C ALA A 7 4.87 -9.77 -10.00
N GLY A 8 3.63 -9.60 -10.44
CA GLY A 8 2.57 -10.62 -10.34
C GLY A 8 1.61 -10.42 -9.17
N ALA A 9 1.70 -9.31 -8.43
CA ALA A 9 0.71 -8.97 -7.41
C ALA A 9 -0.63 -8.55 -8.02
N VAL A 10 -1.72 -8.76 -7.29
CA VAL A 10 -3.06 -8.30 -7.65
C VAL A 10 -3.38 -7.02 -6.88
N VAL A 11 -3.56 -5.90 -7.59
CA VAL A 11 -4.00 -4.64 -6.97
C VAL A 11 -5.44 -4.79 -6.51
N THR A 12 -5.67 -4.69 -5.20
CA THR A 12 -7.01 -4.82 -4.60
C THR A 12 -7.65 -3.48 -4.28
N ASP A 13 -6.83 -2.45 -4.07
CA ASP A 13 -7.27 -1.09 -3.81
C ASP A 13 -6.21 -0.11 -4.37
N PRO A 14 -6.48 0.57 -5.50
CA PRO A 14 -5.54 1.52 -6.09
C PRO A 14 -5.13 2.64 -5.12
N PRO A 15 -3.90 3.19 -5.23
CA PRO A 15 -3.45 4.26 -4.34
C PRO A 15 -4.35 5.50 -4.40
N HIS A 16 -4.77 6.00 -3.24
CA HIS A 16 -5.60 7.21 -3.11
C HIS A 16 -5.43 7.86 -1.72
N ASP A 17 -5.94 9.09 -1.60
CA ASP A 17 -5.99 9.79 -0.32
C ASP A 17 -6.92 9.07 0.66
N ARG A 18 -6.47 8.95 1.91
CA ARG A 18 -7.19 8.26 2.99
C ARG A 18 -7.84 9.28 3.91
N PHE A 19 -8.94 8.90 4.56
CA PHE A 19 -9.69 9.78 5.46
C PHE A 19 -8.87 10.34 6.64
N TRP A 20 -7.79 9.64 7.02
CA TRP A 20 -6.88 10.04 8.08
C TRP A 20 -5.75 10.97 7.61
N GLY A 21 -5.70 11.33 6.33
CA GLY A 21 -4.83 12.39 5.81
C GLY A 21 -3.48 11.94 5.24
N GLY A 22 -3.31 10.67 4.91
CA GLY A 22 -2.17 10.20 4.09
C GLY A 22 -2.62 9.49 2.83
N TYR A 23 -1.68 8.81 2.18
CA TYR A 23 -1.86 8.22 0.86
C TYR A 23 -1.50 6.74 0.91
N SER A 24 -2.44 5.86 0.57
CA SER A 24 -2.15 4.43 0.56
C SER A 24 -2.94 3.67 -0.48
N GLY A 25 -2.49 2.44 -0.74
CA GLY A 25 -3.21 1.45 -1.54
C GLY A 25 -2.76 0.05 -1.18
N TYR A 26 -3.46 -0.95 -1.72
CA TYR A 26 -3.31 -2.34 -1.34
C TYR A 26 -3.11 -3.23 -2.56
N PHE A 27 -2.35 -4.30 -2.34
CA PHE A 27 -2.25 -5.41 -3.28
C PHE A 27 -2.12 -6.73 -2.51
N ARG A 28 -2.42 -7.85 -3.17
CA ARG A 28 -2.04 -9.18 -2.69
C ARG A 28 -0.85 -9.69 -3.46
N ASP A 29 0.13 -10.25 -2.75
CA ASP A 29 1.27 -10.91 -3.38
C ASP A 29 0.84 -12.26 -4.02
N PRO A 30 1.71 -12.93 -4.80
CA PRO A 30 1.37 -14.21 -5.45
C PRO A 30 0.98 -15.34 -4.48
N ASP A 31 1.32 -15.21 -3.19
CA ASP A 31 0.99 -16.18 -2.14
C ASP A 31 -0.29 -15.77 -1.35
N ASP A 32 -1.04 -14.78 -1.84
CA ASP A 32 -2.30 -14.25 -1.31
C ASP A 32 -2.19 -13.45 0.01
N HIS A 33 -0.99 -13.00 0.39
CA HIS A 33 -0.85 -12.09 1.53
C HIS A 33 -1.22 -10.66 1.13
N LEU A 34 -2.05 -10.00 1.95
CA LEU A 34 -2.45 -8.61 1.74
C LEU A 34 -1.39 -7.65 2.28
N TRP A 35 -0.94 -6.74 1.42
CA TRP A 35 0.00 -5.68 1.75
C TRP A 35 -0.64 -4.30 1.60
N GLU A 36 -0.33 -3.39 2.52
CA GLU A 36 -0.58 -1.95 2.38
C GLU A 36 0.74 -1.24 2.09
N ILE A 37 0.74 -0.37 1.07
CA ILE A 37 1.81 0.60 0.87
C ILE A 37 1.26 1.95 1.27
N ALA A 38 1.75 2.49 2.40
CA ALA A 38 1.26 3.73 2.98
C ALA A 38 2.37 4.78 3.07
N TRP A 39 2.03 6.01 2.70
CA TRP A 39 2.72 7.21 3.13
C TRP A 39 1.88 7.89 4.22
N ASN A 40 2.37 7.81 5.46
CA ASN A 40 1.71 8.40 6.63
C ASN A 40 2.61 9.48 7.26
N PRO A 41 2.39 10.77 6.97
CA PRO A 41 3.22 11.86 7.52
C PRO A 41 3.02 12.10 9.02
N GLN A 42 1.98 11.50 9.64
CA GLN A 42 1.72 11.61 11.07
C GLN A 42 2.44 10.53 11.88
N TRP A 43 2.99 9.49 11.22
CA TRP A 43 3.68 8.41 11.89
C TRP A 43 5.17 8.73 12.01
N SER A 44 5.62 9.00 13.23
CA SER A 44 7.04 9.07 13.57
C SER A 44 7.54 7.72 14.11
N VAL A 45 8.72 7.30 13.67
CA VAL A 45 9.44 6.17 14.25
C VAL A 45 10.48 6.76 15.21
N PRO A 46 10.46 6.41 16.50
CA PRO A 46 11.51 6.80 17.43
C PRO A 46 12.86 6.22 17.00
N ASP A 47 13.96 6.91 17.34
CA ASP A 47 15.33 6.41 17.16
C ASP A 47 15.62 5.16 18.01
#